data_AF-A0A3N2H4Z8-F1
#
_entry.id   AF-A0A3N2H4Z8-F1
#
_cell.length_a   1.000
_cell.length_b   1.000
_cell.length_c   1.000
_cell.angle_alpha   90.00
_cell.angle_beta   90.00
_cell.angle_gamma   90.00
#
_symmetry.space_group_name_H-M   'P 1'
#
loop_
_entity.id
_entity.type
_entity.pdbx_description
1 polymer ?
#
loop_
_entity_poly.entity_id
_entity_poly.type
_entity_poly.pdbx_seq_one_letter_code
_entity_poly.pdbx_strand_id
1 'polypeptide(L)'
;MAYRIALYCTSGGLSAAEGLEAILTAAREQGADLALSERASGESWMSGVLGLGGARGDGGCHVEVHAQSPLAAVMVAEVSDREPSGRIRSADAVVTLTLSGTEVDWKVVRAVWIATRSMWTVVPHDDGSGFDVDLDELVAPLS
;
A
#
# COMPACT_ATOMS: atom_id res chain seq x y z
N MET A 1 11.19 -15.27 1.65
CA MET A 1 11.16 -14.15 2.61
C MET A 1 10.17 -13.15 2.06
N ALA A 2 9.28 -12.61 2.89
CA ALA A 2 8.28 -11.63 2.45
C ALA A 2 8.69 -10.24 2.96
N TYR A 3 8.60 -9.24 2.09
CA TYR A 3 8.90 -7.85 2.41
C TYR A 3 7.61 -7.08 2.66
N ARG A 4 7.59 -6.15 3.62
CA ARG A 4 6.39 -5.41 4.00
C ARG A 4 6.66 -3.92 4.07
N ILE A 5 5.87 -3.15 3.32
CA ILE A 5 5.82 -1.67 3.41
C ILE A 5 4.52 -1.27 4.05
N ALA A 6 4.57 -0.44 5.09
CA ALA A 6 3.39 0.22 5.62
C ALA A 6 3.30 1.65 5.09
N LEU A 7 2.15 2.01 4.52
CA LEU A 7 1.83 3.34 4.04
C LEU A 7 0.79 3.95 4.98
N TYR A 8 1.23 4.87 5.82
CA TYR A 8 0.34 5.60 6.73
C TYR A 8 -0.32 6.75 5.98
N CYS A 9 -1.64 6.72 5.88
CA CYS A 9 -2.42 7.54 4.97
C CYS A 9 -3.50 8.34 5.72
N THR A 10 -3.87 9.49 5.15
CA THR A 10 -5.12 10.19 5.46
C THR A 10 -6.17 9.82 4.40
N SER A 11 -7.07 8.87 4.71
CA SER A 11 -8.01 8.30 3.73
C SER A 11 -9.13 9.25 3.30
N GLY A 12 -9.33 10.35 4.03
CA GLY A 12 -10.45 11.27 3.79
C GLY A 12 -11.80 10.69 4.23
N GLY A 13 -11.77 9.68 5.11
CA GLY A 13 -12.96 9.03 5.62
C GLY A 13 -13.48 7.85 4.81
N LEU A 14 -12.68 7.35 3.85
CA LEU A 14 -13.01 6.14 3.08
C LEU A 14 -12.91 4.89 3.97
N SER A 15 -13.83 3.95 3.77
CA SER A 15 -13.73 2.60 4.33
C SER A 15 -12.59 1.80 3.66
N ALA A 16 -12.21 0.67 4.26
CA ALA A 16 -11.13 -0.17 3.71
C ALA A 16 -11.44 -0.68 2.29
N ALA A 17 -12.71 -1.05 2.04
CA ALA A 17 -13.15 -1.50 0.71
C ALA A 17 -13.09 -0.36 -0.31
N GLU A 18 -13.61 0.82 0.04
CA GLU A 18 -13.53 2.00 -0.84
C GLU A 18 -12.08 2.44 -1.08
N GLY A 19 -11.22 2.33 -0.08
CA GLY A 19 -9.79 2.60 -0.22
C GLY A 19 -9.10 1.69 -1.23
N LEU A 20 -9.38 0.38 -1.20
CA LEU A 20 -8.82 -0.56 -2.17
C LEU A 20 -9.34 -0.30 -3.59
N GLU A 21 -10.64 -0.03 -3.75
CA GLU A 21 -11.23 0.30 -5.05
C GLU A 21 -10.70 1.65 -5.60
N ALA A 22 -10.46 2.63 -4.72
CA ALA A 22 -9.86 3.91 -5.09
C ALA A 22 -8.42 3.72 -5.61
N ILE A 23 -7.62 2.85 -4.98
CA ILE A 23 -6.28 2.51 -5.47
C ILE A 23 -6.33 1.92 -6.89
N LEU A 24 -7.23 0.96 -7.13
CA LEU A 24 -7.42 0.36 -8.46
C LEU A 24 -7.84 1.41 -9.51
N THR A 25 -8.78 2.28 -9.14
CA THR A 25 -9.29 3.34 -10.01
C THR A 25 -8.18 4.33 -10.35
N ALA A 26 -7.45 4.83 -9.36
CA ALA A 26 -6.35 5.77 -9.55
C ALA A 26 -5.21 5.16 -10.38
N ALA A 27 -4.86 3.89 -10.15
CA ALA A 27 -3.85 3.20 -10.96
C ALA A 27 -4.27 3.14 -12.44
N ARG A 28 -5.54 2.84 -12.71
CA ARG A 28 -6.10 2.80 -14.06
C ARG A 28 -6.08 4.18 -14.74
N GLU A 29 -6.46 5.23 -14.02
CA GLU A 29 -6.40 6.62 -14.51
C GLU A 29 -4.96 7.06 -14.84
N GLN A 30 -3.97 6.48 -14.16
CA GLN A 30 -2.55 6.68 -14.41
C GLN A 30 -1.97 5.74 -15.49
N GLY A 31 -2.80 4.91 -16.12
CA GLY A 31 -2.40 4.02 -17.21
C GLY A 31 -1.87 2.66 -16.77
N ALA A 32 -1.98 2.31 -15.48
CA ALA A 32 -1.66 0.97 -14.98
C ALA A 32 -2.94 0.14 -14.84
N ASP A 33 -3.08 -0.89 -15.68
CA ASP A 33 -4.19 -1.84 -15.57
C ASP A 33 -3.88 -2.85 -14.45
N LEU A 34 -4.27 -2.54 -13.22
CA LEU A 34 -4.16 -3.45 -12.09
C LEU A 34 -5.39 -4.37 -12.01
N ALA A 35 -5.13 -5.67 -11.88
CA ALA A 35 -6.15 -6.69 -11.64
C ALA A 35 -6.05 -7.19 -10.20
N LEU A 36 -7.20 -7.28 -9.52
CA LEU A 36 -7.32 -7.82 -8.17
C LEU A 36 -7.69 -9.31 -8.21
N SER A 37 -6.95 -10.13 -7.49
CA SER A 37 -7.26 -11.53 -7.19
C SER A 37 -7.25 -11.78 -5.68
N GLU A 38 -7.68 -12.98 -5.26
CA GLU A 38 -7.60 -13.45 -3.87
C GLU A 38 -8.19 -12.47 -2.84
N ARG A 39 -9.32 -11.87 -3.19
CA ARG A 39 -10.00 -10.87 -2.37
C ARG A 39 -10.43 -11.45 -1.02
N ALA A 40 -10.02 -10.81 0.06
CA ALA A 40 -10.42 -11.14 1.43
C ALA A 40 -10.81 -9.87 2.21
N SER A 41 -11.68 -10.00 3.21
CA SER A 41 -12.14 -8.85 3.99
C SER A 41 -12.46 -9.25 5.42
N GLY A 42 -12.25 -8.32 6.34
CA GLY A 42 -12.77 -8.36 7.69
C GLY A 42 -13.68 -7.16 7.99
N GLU A 43 -14.00 -6.96 9.26
CA GLU A 43 -14.88 -5.86 9.69
C GLU A 43 -14.32 -4.47 9.36
N SER A 44 -13.00 -4.34 9.32
CA SER A 44 -12.34 -3.03 9.19
C SER A 44 -11.11 -3.05 8.27
N TRP A 45 -10.97 -4.12 7.50
CA TRP A 45 -9.89 -4.29 6.56
C TRP A 45 -10.35 -4.99 5.28
N MET A 46 -9.63 -4.71 4.20
CA MET A 46 -9.84 -5.27 2.88
C MET A 46 -8.49 -5.64 2.29
N SER A 47 -8.36 -6.83 1.70
CA SER A 47 -7.12 -7.24 1.04
C SER A 47 -7.34 -7.96 -0.28
N GLY A 48 -6.26 -8.10 -1.03
CA GLY A 48 -6.13 -9.02 -2.14
C GLY A 48 -4.77 -8.90 -2.81
N VAL A 49 -4.54 -9.72 -3.83
CA VAL A 49 -3.31 -9.72 -4.61
C VAL A 49 -3.51 -8.89 -5.86
N LEU A 50 -2.67 -7.88 -6.06
CA LEU A 50 -2.65 -7.05 -7.25
C LEU A 50 -1.60 -7.55 -8.23
N GLY A 51 -1.97 -7.62 -9.51
CA GLY A 51 -1.07 -7.91 -10.62
C GLY A 51 -1.38 -7.03 -11.84
N LEU A 52 -0.48 -6.98 -12.82
CA LEU A 52 -0.76 -6.30 -14.09
C LEU A 52 -1.76 -7.11 -14.93
N GLY A 53 -2.74 -6.43 -15.53
CA GLY A 53 -3.74 -6.99 -16.42
C GLY A 53 -3.10 -7.79 -17.56
N GLY A 54 -3.44 -9.08 -17.65
CA GLY A 54 -2.92 -10.00 -18.66
C GLY A 54 -1.62 -10.71 -18.30
N ALA A 55 -0.97 -10.39 -17.19
CA ALA A 55 0.17 -11.16 -16.68
C ALA A 55 -0.31 -12.48 -16.05
N ARG A 56 0.27 -13.61 -16.48
CA ARG A 56 0.11 -14.91 -15.82
C ARG A 56 1.38 -15.18 -15.02
N GLY A 57 1.34 -15.05 -13.71
CA GLY A 57 2.44 -15.38 -12.82
C GLY A 57 2.15 -15.06 -11.36
N ASP A 58 2.96 -15.64 -10.46
CA ASP A 58 2.84 -15.51 -9.01
C ASP A 58 3.46 -14.20 -8.45
N GLY A 59 3.92 -13.31 -9.33
CA GLY A 59 4.64 -12.07 -8.99
C GLY A 59 3.76 -10.90 -8.57
N GLY A 60 2.68 -11.14 -7.83
CA GLY A 60 1.76 -10.08 -7.39
C GLY A 60 2.24 -9.28 -6.17
N CYS A 61 1.54 -8.19 -5.88
CA CYS A 61 1.68 -7.43 -4.64
C CYS A 61 0.44 -7.67 -3.78
N HIS A 62 0.57 -8.31 -2.62
CA HIS A 62 -0.55 -8.42 -1.70
C HIS A 62 -0.75 -7.06 -1.02
N VAL A 63 -1.94 -6.49 -1.18
CA VAL A 63 -2.32 -5.20 -0.60
C VAL A 63 -3.39 -5.43 0.43
N GLU A 64 -3.19 -4.87 1.62
CA GLU A 64 -4.17 -4.86 2.69
C GLU A 64 -4.40 -3.42 3.16
N VAL A 65 -5.66 -3.00 3.19
CA VAL A 65 -6.09 -1.68 3.63
C VAL A 65 -6.80 -1.82 4.96
N HIS A 66 -6.31 -1.12 5.98
CA HIS A 66 -7.05 -0.86 7.23
C HIS A 66 -7.47 0.60 7.21
N ALA A 67 -8.74 0.90 7.45
CA ALA A 67 -9.21 2.28 7.49
C ALA A 67 -10.28 2.48 8.56
N GLN A 68 -10.24 3.63 9.22
CA GLN A 68 -11.23 4.04 10.22
C GLN A 68 -11.46 3.00 11.33
N SER A 69 -10.39 2.31 11.73
CA SER A 69 -10.48 1.16 12.62
C SER A 69 -9.64 1.34 13.88
N PRO A 70 -10.04 0.73 15.02
CA PRO A 70 -9.19 0.68 16.20
C PRO A 70 -7.82 0.06 15.91
N LEU A 71 -7.76 -0.90 14.98
CA LEU A 71 -6.50 -1.53 14.58
C LEU A 71 -5.59 -0.54 13.84
N ALA A 72 -6.11 0.25 12.90
CA ALA A 72 -5.34 1.30 12.23
C ALA A 72 -4.80 2.32 13.24
N ALA A 73 -5.60 2.71 14.24
CA ALA A 73 -5.16 3.61 15.31
C ALA A 73 -4.03 3.01 16.17
N VAL A 74 -4.08 1.71 16.45
CA VAL A 74 -3.00 0.99 17.16
C VAL A 74 -1.73 0.97 16.31
N MET A 75 -1.81 0.61 15.03
CA MET A 75 -0.65 0.59 14.12
C MET A 75 0.01 1.97 14.01
N VAL A 76 -0.80 3.04 13.89
CA VAL A 76 -0.32 4.42 13.90
C VAL A 76 0.43 4.73 15.20
N ALA A 77 -0.15 4.37 16.35
CA ALA A 77 0.46 4.64 17.65
C ALA A 77 1.81 3.91 17.86
N GLU A 78 1.94 2.67 17.35
CA GLU A 78 3.15 1.85 17.49
C GLU A 78 4.39 2.47 16.86
N VAL A 79 4.21 3.22 15.76
CA VAL A 79 5.32 3.83 15.01
C VAL A 79 5.43 5.34 15.20
N SER A 80 4.37 6.01 15.66
CA SER A 80 4.29 7.48 15.75
C SER A 80 5.38 8.13 16.60
N ASP A 81 5.87 7.45 17.64
CA ASP A 81 6.94 7.97 18.50
C ASP A 81 8.33 7.75 17.92
N ARG A 82 8.46 6.86 16.93
CA ARG A 82 9.72 6.55 16.23
C ARG A 82 9.88 7.35 14.93
N GLU A 83 8.82 7.99 14.46
CA GLU A 83 8.80 8.81 13.24
C GLU A 83 9.04 10.30 13.58
N PRO A 84 10.20 10.88 13.24
CA PRO A 84 10.61 12.20 13.74
C PRO A 84 9.77 13.38 13.23
N SER A 85 9.16 13.27 12.05
CA SER A 85 8.36 14.37 11.48
C SER A 85 6.97 14.49 12.12
N GLY A 86 6.53 13.47 12.87
CA GLY A 86 5.22 13.41 13.51
C GLY A 86 4.05 13.30 12.53
N ARG A 87 4.32 13.13 11.22
CA ARG A 87 3.29 13.11 10.17
C ARG A 87 2.43 11.85 10.23
N ILE A 88 2.95 10.74 10.78
CA ILE A 88 2.14 9.52 10.98
C ILE A 88 1.00 9.75 11.98
N ARG A 89 1.15 10.67 12.95
CA ARG A 89 0.13 10.91 13.99
C ARG A 89 -1.24 11.33 13.46
N SER A 90 -1.29 11.89 12.25
CA SER A 90 -2.55 12.29 11.60
C SER A 90 -3.15 11.21 10.69
N ALA A 91 -2.50 10.07 10.51
CA ALA A 91 -3.01 9.00 9.66
C ALA A 91 -4.23 8.32 10.31
N ASP A 92 -5.24 8.02 9.50
CA ASP A 92 -6.47 7.33 9.87
C ASP A 92 -6.67 6.01 9.09
N ALA A 93 -5.71 5.70 8.21
CA ALA A 93 -5.63 4.46 7.46
C ALA A 93 -4.19 3.98 7.29
N VAL A 94 -4.05 2.67 7.09
CA VAL A 94 -2.77 2.01 6.79
C VAL A 94 -2.96 1.11 5.58
N VAL A 95 -2.19 1.34 4.53
CA VAL A 95 -2.06 0.40 3.40
C VAL A 95 -0.78 -0.38 3.57
N THR A 96 -0.91 -1.70 3.68
CA THR A 96 0.23 -2.61 3.81
C THR A 96 0.46 -3.30 2.48
N LEU A 97 1.68 -3.18 1.96
CA LEU A 97 2.14 -3.88 0.76
C LEU A 97 3.03 -5.04 1.20
N THR A 98 2.59 -6.27 0.95
CA THR A 98 3.37 -7.48 1.18
C THR A 98 3.87 -8.02 -0.15
N LEU A 99 5.19 -8.02 -0.30
CA LEU A 99 5.89 -8.53 -1.48
C LEU A 99 6.39 -9.93 -1.15
N SER A 100 5.82 -10.94 -1.80
CA SER A 100 6.15 -12.34 -1.59
C SER A 100 6.59 -12.99 -2.90
N GLY A 101 7.56 -13.90 -2.85
CA GLY A 101 8.07 -14.61 -4.02
C GLY A 101 9.59 -14.48 -4.14
N THR A 102 10.14 -15.09 -5.20
CA THR A 102 11.56 -14.94 -5.57
C THR A 102 11.83 -13.71 -6.42
N GLU A 103 10.81 -13.21 -7.14
CA GLU A 103 10.87 -11.98 -7.95
C GLU A 103 9.72 -11.06 -7.56
N VAL A 104 10.06 -9.83 -7.18
CA VAL A 104 9.09 -8.77 -6.88
C VAL A 104 8.73 -8.05 -8.18
N ASP A 105 7.45 -7.98 -8.52
CA ASP A 105 7.00 -7.13 -9.63
C ASP A 105 6.94 -5.66 -9.17
N TRP A 106 8.09 -4.98 -9.30
CA TRP A 106 8.22 -3.56 -8.96
C TRP A 106 7.31 -2.65 -9.78
N LYS A 107 6.79 -3.08 -10.94
CA LYS A 107 5.83 -2.27 -11.70
C LYS A 107 4.49 -2.21 -10.98
N VAL A 108 4.05 -3.32 -10.39
CA VAL A 108 2.84 -3.36 -9.56
C VAL A 108 3.03 -2.50 -8.31
N VAL A 109 4.15 -2.67 -7.60
CA VAL A 109 4.44 -1.89 -6.37
C VAL A 109 4.46 -0.40 -6.66
N ARG A 110 5.11 0.02 -7.75
CA ARG A 110 5.14 1.43 -8.19
C ARG A 110 3.74 1.94 -8.55
N ALA A 111 2.95 1.16 -9.28
CA ALA A 111 1.59 1.56 -9.63
C ALA A 111 0.73 1.79 -8.38
N VAL A 112 0.80 0.89 -7.39
CA VAL A 112 0.08 1.05 -6.12
C VAL A 112 0.58 2.26 -5.34
N TRP A 113 1.89 2.47 -5.28
CA TRP A 113 2.50 3.62 -4.62
C TRP A 113 2.04 4.95 -5.23
N ILE A 114 2.13 5.09 -6.56
CA ILE A 114 1.73 6.32 -7.27
C ILE A 114 0.22 6.55 -7.13
N ALA A 115 -0.60 5.50 -7.25
CA ALA A 115 -2.04 5.57 -7.01
C ALA A 115 -2.33 6.11 -5.60
N THR A 116 -1.76 5.48 -4.57
CA THR A 116 -1.98 5.84 -3.15
C THR A 116 -1.54 7.29 -2.88
N ARG A 117 -0.36 7.70 -3.39
CA ARG A 117 0.16 9.07 -3.22
C ARG A 117 -0.60 10.15 -3.97
N SER A 118 -1.24 9.80 -5.09
CA SER A 118 -2.05 10.75 -5.85
C SER A 118 -3.33 11.15 -5.12
N MET A 119 -3.81 10.28 -4.22
CA MET A 119 -5.07 10.46 -3.51
C MET A 119 -4.86 10.97 -2.08
N TRP A 120 -3.83 10.48 -1.39
CA TRP A 120 -3.65 10.69 0.04
C TRP A 120 -2.31 11.31 0.39
N THR A 121 -2.26 11.97 1.55
CA THR A 121 -0.98 12.25 2.19
C THR A 121 -0.44 10.93 2.74
N VAL A 122 0.62 10.43 2.12
CA VAL A 122 1.24 9.15 2.49
C VAL A 122 2.57 9.39 3.21
N VAL A 123 2.77 8.68 4.32
CA VAL A 123 4.06 8.55 5.00
C VAL A 123 4.48 7.07 4.93
N PRO A 124 5.47 6.72 4.10
CA PRO A 124 6.00 5.35 4.07
C PRO A 124 6.75 5.05 5.37
N HIS A 125 6.60 3.83 5.85
CA HIS A 125 7.38 3.27 6.94
C HIS A 125 7.79 1.84 6.61
N ASP A 126 9.09 1.56 6.70
CA ASP A 126 9.63 0.20 6.62
C ASP A 126 9.81 -0.32 8.05
N ASP A 127 9.06 -1.37 8.41
CA ASP A 127 9.21 -2.09 9.67
C ASP A 127 10.43 -3.02 9.62
N GLY A 128 11.63 -2.44 9.53
CA GLY A 128 12.89 -3.13 9.85
C GLY A 128 13.21 -4.35 8.98
N SER A 129 12.91 -4.31 7.69
CA SER A 129 13.16 -5.39 6.72
C SER A 129 14.63 -5.82 6.54
N GLY A 130 15.59 -5.03 7.02
CA GLY A 130 17.02 -5.25 6.82
C GLY A 130 17.51 -4.96 5.39
N PHE A 131 16.65 -4.42 4.52
CA PHE A 131 17.00 -3.93 3.19
C PHE A 131 16.65 -2.44 3.11
N ASP A 132 17.61 -1.66 2.60
CA ASP A 132 17.42 -0.24 2.29
C ASP A 132 16.55 -0.18 1.03
N VAL A 133 15.22 -0.22 1.20
CA VAL A 133 14.34 0.11 0.07
C VAL A 133 14.55 1.59 -0.20
N ASP A 134 15.28 1.84 -1.28
CA ASP A 134 15.44 3.17 -1.82
C ASP A 134 14.05 3.66 -2.25
N LEU A 135 13.38 4.37 -1.35
CA LEU A 135 12.10 5.00 -1.63
C LEU A 135 12.23 5.98 -2.80
N ASP A 136 13.44 6.42 -3.17
CA ASP A 136 13.67 7.24 -4.37
C ASP A 136 13.48 6.44 -5.66
N GLU A 137 13.71 5.12 -5.67
CA GLU A 137 13.35 4.26 -6.80
C GLU A 137 11.83 4.24 -7.04
N LEU A 138 11.00 4.39 -6.01
CA LEU A 138 9.54 4.50 -6.16
C LEU A 138 9.10 5.85 -6.75
N VAL A 139 9.97 6.86 -6.79
CA VAL A 139 9.69 8.20 -7.35
C VAL A 139 10.33 8.38 -8.74
N ALA A 140 11.20 7.47 -9.17
CA ALA A 140 11.87 7.56 -10.46
C ALA A 140 10.87 7.39 -11.65
N PRO A 141 10.93 8.26 -12.68
CA PRO A 141 10.07 8.18 -13.85
C PRO A 141 10.30 6.87 -14.62
N LEU A 142 9.23 6.32 -15.22
CA LEU A 142 9.30 5.16 -16.10
C LEU A 142 10.15 5.53 -17.33
N SER A 143 11.35 4.97 -17.43
CA SER A 143 12.21 5.02 -18.62
C SER A 143 11.77 4.02 -19.68
#